data_AF-A0ABC8KIT5-F1
#
_entry.id   AF-A0ABC8KIT5-F1
#
_cell.length_a   1.000
_cell.length_b   1.000
_cell.length_c   1.000
_cell.angle_alpha   90.00
_cell.angle_beta   90.00
_cell.angle_gamma   90.00
#
_symmetry.space_group_name_H-M   'P 1'
#
loop_
_entity.id
_entity.type
_entity.pdbx_description
1 polymer ?
#
loop_
_entity_poly.entity_id
_entity_poly.type
_entity_poly.pdbx_seq_one_letter_code
_entity_poly.pdbx_strand_id
1 'polypeptide(L)' 'ELVIFLNPTSSYLENGGTIEIPHPLDSLYQEVELAMVIGKKVRDVPESTAMDYVGGSTVFIL' A
#
# COMPACT_ATOMS: atom_id res chain seq x y z
N GLU A 1 -6.86 -9.95 15.45
CA GLU A 1 -6.62 -10.84 14.29
C GLU A 1 -6.16 -9.99 13.11
N LEU A 2 -5.44 -10.56 12.15
CA LEU A 2 -4.95 -9.84 10.96
C LEU A 2 -6.08 -9.77 9.91
N VAL A 3 -6.43 -8.56 9.48
CA VAL A 3 -7.36 -8.32 8.37
C VAL A 3 -6.57 -8.01 7.12
N ILE A 4 -6.87 -8.69 6.02
CA ILE A 4 -6.26 -8.45 4.71
C ILE A 4 -7.30 -7.78 3.82
N PHE A 5 -6.96 -6.64 3.22
CA PHE A 5 -7.78 -5.89 2.28
C PHE A 5 -6.94 -5.44 1.07
N LEU A 6 -7.60 -4.91 0.05
CA LEU A 6 -6.98 -4.46 -1.20
C LEU A 6 -7.53 -3.11 -1.61
N ASN A 7 -6.64 -2.23 -2.08
CA ASN A 7 -7.01 -1.01 -2.78
C ASN A 7 -6.89 -1.22 -4.29
N PRO A 8 -7.81 -0.66 -5.11
CA PRO A 8 -7.71 -0.74 -6.56
C PRO A 8 -6.54 0.11 -7.07
N THR A 9 -5.91 -0.28 -8.18
CA THR A 9 -4.84 0.51 -8.79
C THR A 9 -5.28 1.93 -9.18
N SER A 10 -6.57 2.15 -9.38
CA SER A 10 -7.14 3.48 -9.66
C SER A 10 -7.07 4.45 -8.48
N SER A 11 -6.82 3.98 -7.24
CA SER A 11 -6.60 4.87 -6.08
C SER A 11 -5.13 5.24 -5.92
N TYR A 12 -4.23 4.69 -6.73
CA TYR A 12 -2.81 5.05 -6.69
C TYR A 12 -2.62 6.46 -7.23
N LEU A 13 -1.91 7.28 -6.46
CA LEU A 13 -1.55 8.64 -6.79
C LEU A 13 -0.06 8.83 -6.54
N GLU A 14 0.64 9.47 -7.48
CA GLU A 14 2.06 9.77 -7.33
C GLU A 14 2.30 10.82 -6.23
N ASN A 15 3.50 10.82 -5.66
CA ASN A 15 3.88 11.79 -4.64
C ASN A 15 3.75 13.23 -5.17
N GLY A 16 3.09 14.10 -4.41
CA GLY A 16 2.76 15.46 -4.81
C GLY A 16 1.46 15.60 -5.61
N GLY A 17 0.75 14.50 -5.89
CA GLY A 17 -0.60 14.53 -6.44
C GLY A 17 -1.62 15.13 -5.47
N THR A 18 -2.78 15.53 -6.01
CA THR A 18 -3.89 16.08 -5.23
C THR A 18 -4.88 14.97 -4.87
N ILE A 19 -5.19 14.82 -3.58
CA ILE A 19 -6.20 13.89 -3.09
C ILE A 19 -7.59 14.48 -3.38
N GLU A 20 -8.40 13.77 -4.16
CA GLU A 20 -9.78 14.16 -4.43
C GLU A 20 -10.71 13.53 -3.38
N ILE A 21 -11.46 14.39 -2.67
CA ILE A 21 -12.43 13.95 -1.66
C ILE A 21 -13.82 13.91 -2.32
N PRO A 22 -14.46 12.74 -2.43
CA PRO A 22 -15.78 12.65 -3.03
C PRO A 22 -16.84 13.29 -2.12
N HIS A 23 -17.90 13.87 -2.71
CA HIS A 23 -19.02 14.44 -1.96
C HIS A 23 -20.33 13.65 -2.19
N PRO A 24 -21.17 13.49 -1.15
CA PRO A 24 -20.96 13.90 0.24
C PRO A 24 -20.11 12.88 1.01
N LEU A 25 -19.16 13.35 1.82
CA LEU A 25 -18.36 12.53 2.73
C LEU A 25 -18.40 13.13 4.13
N ASP A 26 -18.70 12.31 5.14
CA ASP A 26 -18.84 12.75 6.53
C ASP A 26 -17.49 12.89 7.24
N SER A 27 -16.56 11.94 6.99
CA SER A 27 -15.22 11.96 7.55
C SER A 27 -14.21 11.26 6.63
N LEU A 28 -12.98 11.79 6.66
CA LEU A 28 -11.81 11.23 6.01
C LEU A 28 -10.70 11.17 7.06
N TYR A 29 -10.07 10.02 7.20
CA TYR A 29 -8.93 9.81 8.09
C TYR A 29 -7.71 9.48 7.27
N GLN A 30 -6.55 9.95 7.74
CA GLN A 30 -5.27 9.67 7.10
C GLN A 30 -4.55 8.60 7.90
N GLU A 31 -4.08 7.56 7.23
CA GLU A 31 -3.26 6.51 7.83
C GLU A 31 -1.92 6.43 7.11
N VAL A 32 -0.83 6.69 7.84
CA VAL A 32 0.53 6.63 7.30
C VAL A 32 1.11 5.24 7.58
N GLU A 33 1.53 4.54 6.53
CA GLU A 33 2.03 3.18 6.61
C GLU A 33 3.39 3.01 5.91
N LEU A 34 4.19 2.06 6.40
CA LEU A 34 5.34 1.56 5.68
C LEU A 34 4.88 0.54 4.64
N ALA A 35 5.11 0.84 3.37
CA ALA A 35 4.78 -0.07 2.27
C ALA A 35 6.04 -0.71 1.69
N MET A 36 5.90 -1.99 1.33
CA MET A 36 6.95 -2.79 0.70
C MET A 36 6.56 -3.07 -0.75
N VAL A 37 7.46 -2.76 -1.68
CA VAL A 37 7.25 -3.05 -3.11
C VAL A 37 7.79 -4.44 -3.41
N ILE A 38 6.92 -5.35 -3.84
CA ILE A 38 7.32 -6.70 -4.24
C ILE A 38 7.86 -6.67 -5.67
N GLY A 39 9.15 -6.92 -5.84
CA GLY A 39 9.85 -6.78 -7.14
C GLY A 39 9.84 -8.05 -8.00
N LYS A 40 9.45 -9.19 -7.44
CA LYS A 40 9.46 -10.50 -8.11
C LYS A 40 8.16 -11.25 -7.80
N LYS A 41 7.60 -11.96 -8.78
CA LYS A 41 6.43 -12.82 -8.55
C LYS A 41 6.80 -13.99 -7.64
N VAL A 42 6.05 -14.19 -6.57
CA VAL A 42 6.30 -15.21 -5.56
C VAL A 42 5.03 -15.83 -4.99
N ARG A 43 5.19 -16.96 -4.30
CA ARG A 43 4.15 -17.66 -3.54
C ARG A 43 4.83 -18.54 -2.49
N ASP A 44 4.18 -18.74 -1.33
CA ASP A 44 4.60 -19.65 -0.26
C ASP A 44 6.07 -19.44 0.18
N VAL A 45 6.42 -18.18 0.44
CA VAL A 45 7.80 -17.77 0.74
C VAL A 45 8.13 -18.00 2.22
N PRO A 46 9.22 -18.72 2.56
CA PRO A 46 9.73 -18.79 3.93
C PRO A 46 10.15 -17.42 4.44
N GLU A 47 9.82 -17.11 5.70
CA GLU A 47 10.15 -15.84 6.36
C GLU A 47 11.64 -15.47 6.21
N SER A 48 12.54 -16.46 6.35
CA SER A 48 13.98 -16.28 6.25
C SER A 48 14.48 -15.76 4.89
N THR A 49 13.65 -15.87 3.85
CA THR A 49 13.97 -15.44 2.47
C THR A 49 13.04 -14.35 1.95
N ALA A 50 12.09 -13.88 2.76
CA ALA A 50 11.06 -12.93 2.32
C ALA A 50 11.66 -11.62 1.77
N MET A 51 12.75 -11.15 2.39
CA MET A 51 13.41 -9.91 1.99
C MET A 51 14.09 -9.97 0.62
N ASP A 52 14.41 -11.17 0.09
CA ASP A 52 15.05 -11.34 -1.22
C ASP A 52 14.13 -10.98 -2.41
N TYR A 53 12.84 -10.81 -2.13
CA TYR A 53 11.79 -10.50 -3.09
C TYR A 53 11.30 -9.05 -3.03
N VAL A 54 11.77 -8.28 -2.03
CA VAL A 54 11.47 -6.86 -1.88
C VAL A 54 12.33 -6.07 -2.87
N GLY A 55 11.68 -5.27 -3.73
CA GLY A 55 12.34 -4.35 -4.66
C GLY A 55 12.64 -2.98 -4.06
N GLY A 56 11.97 -2.63 -2.96
CA GLY A 56 12.20 -1.39 -2.22
C GLY A 56 11.14 -1.16 -1.13
N SER A 57 11.34 -0.11 -0.34
CA SER A 57 10.38 0.38 0.64
C SER A 57 9.95 1.80 0.29
N THR A 58 8.73 2.17 0.69
CA THR A 58 8.19 3.51 0.54
C THR A 58 7.27 3.85 1.72
N VAL A 59 6.94 5.13 1.86
CA VAL A 59 5.83 5.55 2.72
C VAL A 59 4.58 5.65 1.86
N PHE A 60 3.47 5.14 2.36
CA PHE A 60 2.18 5.16 1.71
C PHE A 60 1.15 5.79 2.66
N ILE A 61 0.18 6.49 2.07
CA ILE A 61 -0.91 7.11 2.80
C ILE A 61 -2.20 6.47 2.29
N LEU A 62 -2.97 5.93 3.22
CA LEU A 62 -4.34 5.48 3.05
C LEU A 62 -5.32 6.58 3.46
#